data_AF-A0A5C3LED6-F1
#
_entry.id   AF-A0A5C3LED6-F1
#
_cell.length_a   1.000
_cell.length_b   1.000
_cell.length_c   1.000
_cell.angle_alpha   90.00
_cell.angle_beta   90.00
_cell.angle_gamma   90.00
#
_symmetry.space_group_name_H-M   'P 1'
#
loop_
_entity.id
_entity.type
_entity.pdbx_description
1 polymer ?
#
loop_
_entity_poly.entity_id
_entity_poly.type
_entity_poly.pdbx_seq_one_letter_code
_entity_poly.pdbx_strand_id
1 'polypeptide(L)'
;MSHASTITERACAASGNSCAFTACCSGLFCPYTNSLCRSCHAAADYCGDGVPCCDGLFCPYDTTRCRPCHPRGEYCGDGVTCCAGLTCLWSPTKVRTLCF
;
A
#
# COMPACT_ATOMS: atom_id res chain seq x y z
N MET A 1 5.28 18.21 30.79
CA MET A 1 6.04 16.95 30.89
C MET A 1 5.00 15.85 30.75
N SER A 2 4.74 15.40 29.52
CA SER A 2 3.53 14.61 29.23
C SER A 2 3.73 13.13 29.51
N HIS A 3 3.26 12.74 30.70
CA HIS A 3 2.48 11.56 31.04
C HIS A 3 2.91 10.16 30.55
N ALA A 4 3.30 9.37 31.56
CA ALA A 4 2.74 8.06 31.92
C ALA A 4 3.14 6.83 31.08
N SER A 5 4.21 6.17 31.55
CA SER A 5 4.45 4.75 31.36
C SER A 5 3.53 3.94 32.30
N THR A 6 2.56 3.21 31.77
CA THR A 6 1.82 2.17 32.49
C THR A 6 1.71 0.89 31.65
N ILE A 7 1.86 -0.23 32.35
CA ILE A 7 2.09 -1.62 31.95
C ILE A 7 0.95 -2.23 31.08
N THR A 8 1.32 -2.86 29.95
CA THR A 8 0.63 -3.99 29.26
C THR A 8 -0.79 -3.77 28.71
N GLU A 9 -0.97 -2.78 27.85
CA GLU A 9 -1.89 -2.94 26.71
C GLU A 9 -1.02 -3.33 25.51
N ARG A 10 -1.53 -4.07 24.53
CA ARG A 10 -0.75 -4.42 23.33
C ARG A 10 -0.51 -3.14 22.51
N ALA A 11 0.41 -2.32 23.00
CA ALA A 11 0.77 -1.04 22.43
C ALA A 11 1.36 -1.33 21.07
N CYS A 12 0.63 -0.98 20.02
CA CYS A 12 1.14 -1.07 18.68
C CYS A 12 2.29 -0.07 18.51
N ALA A 13 3.26 -0.41 17.66
CA ALA A 13 4.38 0.48 17.37
C ALA A 13 3.90 1.66 16.50
N ALA A 14 4.07 2.88 17.01
CA ALA A 14 3.82 4.10 16.25
C ALA A 14 4.83 4.29 15.10
N SER A 15 4.57 5.25 14.21
CA SER A 15 5.48 5.55 13.09
C SER A 15 6.89 5.89 13.59
N GLY A 16 7.90 5.32 12.94
CA GLY A 16 9.31 5.44 13.32
C GLY A 16 9.78 4.49 14.43
N ASN A 17 8.87 3.78 15.11
CA ASN A 17 9.24 2.78 16.12
C ASN A 17 9.49 1.42 15.51
N SER A 18 10.33 0.63 16.18
CA SER A 18 10.71 -0.71 15.74
C SER A 18 9.55 -1.71 15.82
N CYS A 19 9.32 -2.45 14.74
CA CYS A 19 8.32 -3.52 14.63
C CYS A 19 8.92 -4.94 14.72
N ALA A 20 10.16 -5.07 15.20
CA ALA A 20 10.83 -6.37 15.35
C ALA A 20 10.11 -7.32 16.32
N PHE A 21 9.44 -6.77 17.35
CA PHE A 21 8.79 -7.55 18.40
C PHE A 21 7.32 -7.14 18.64
N THR A 22 6.85 -6.11 17.94
CA THR A 22 5.54 -5.48 18.16
C THR A 22 4.91 -5.11 16.82
N ALA A 23 3.64 -5.47 16.62
CA ALA A 23 2.92 -5.06 15.41
C ALA A 23 2.76 -3.54 15.32
N CYS A 24 2.83 -2.99 14.10
CA CYS A 24 2.57 -1.57 13.88
C CYS A 24 1.11 -1.22 14.14
N CYS A 25 0.85 0.05 14.48
CA CYS A 25 -0.51 0.54 14.65
C CYS A 25 -1.30 0.47 13.33
N SER A 26 -2.63 0.43 13.42
CA SER A 26 -3.52 0.39 12.25
C SER A 26 -3.14 1.45 11.21
N GLY A 27 -2.96 1.03 9.96
CA GLY A 27 -2.54 1.89 8.84
C GLY A 27 -1.02 2.06 8.69
N LEU A 28 -0.23 1.45 9.57
CA LEU A 28 1.23 1.38 9.45
C LEU A 28 1.66 -0.05 9.08
N PHE A 29 2.81 -0.12 8.41
CA PHE A 29 3.39 -1.33 7.87
C PHE A 29 4.83 -1.49 8.34
N CYS A 30 5.26 -2.75 8.44
CA CYS A 30 6.61 -3.12 8.88
C CYS A 30 7.46 -3.53 7.66
N PRO A 31 8.31 -2.64 7.13
CA PRO A 31 9.26 -2.98 6.07
C PRO A 31 10.32 -3.94 6.58
N TYR A 32 10.77 -4.87 5.73
CA TYR A 32 11.88 -5.76 6.08
C TYR A 32 13.27 -5.11 6.00
N THR A 33 13.37 -3.90 5.41
CA THR A 33 14.65 -3.21 5.21
C THR A 33 15.23 -2.60 6.49
N ASN A 34 14.38 -2.00 7.34
CA ASN A 34 14.81 -1.37 8.59
C ASN A 34 13.95 -1.74 9.81
N SER A 35 12.88 -2.54 9.63
CA SER A 35 11.97 -2.94 10.71
C SER A 35 11.42 -1.76 11.51
N LEU A 36 11.20 -0.60 10.87
CA LEU A 36 10.57 0.57 11.48
C LEU A 36 9.18 0.78 10.90
N CYS A 37 8.16 0.88 11.75
CA CYS A 37 6.80 1.15 11.34
C CYS A 37 6.71 2.44 10.53
N ARG A 38 6.05 2.37 9.37
CA ARG A 38 5.81 3.52 8.52
C ARG A 38 4.48 3.43 7.80
N SER A 39 3.99 4.55 7.31
CA SER A 39 2.84 4.57 6.41
C SER A 39 3.16 3.89 5.08
N CYS A 40 2.11 3.63 4.31
CA CYS A 40 2.21 3.23 2.91
C CYS A 40 3.12 4.17 2.09
N HIS A 41 3.61 3.66 0.96
CA HIS A 41 4.47 4.40 0.04
C HIS A 41 3.68 5.34 -0.86
N ALA A 42 4.18 6.57 -1.02
CA ALA A 42 3.59 7.56 -1.90
C ALA A 42 3.95 7.28 -3.37
N ALA A 43 3.44 8.08 -4.30
CA ALA A 43 3.77 7.93 -5.71
C ALA A 43 5.29 8.08 -5.93
N ALA A 44 5.84 7.24 -6.80
CA ALA A 44 7.27 7.12 -7.14
C ALA A 44 8.20 6.59 -6.03
N ASP A 45 7.70 6.37 -4.81
CA ASP A 45 8.47 5.67 -3.76
C ASP A 45 8.75 4.22 -4.16
N TYR A 46 9.90 3.70 -3.72
CA TYR A 46 10.24 2.29 -3.85
C TYR A 46 9.32 1.44 -2.98
N CYS A 47 8.74 0.37 -3.54
CA CYS A 47 7.78 -0.50 -2.86
C CYS A 47 8.21 -1.97 -2.79
N GLY A 48 9.48 -2.24 -3.09
CA GLY A 48 10.10 -3.56 -2.96
C GLY A 48 10.67 -3.84 -1.58
N ASP A 49 10.08 -3.27 -0.52
CA ASP A 49 10.48 -3.46 0.89
C ASP A 49 9.36 -4.04 1.76
N GLY A 50 8.28 -4.52 1.13
CA GLY A 50 7.16 -5.20 1.81
C GLY A 50 6.09 -4.26 2.35
N VAL A 51 6.29 -2.95 2.26
CA VAL A 51 5.28 -1.93 2.52
C VAL A 51 4.47 -1.70 1.24
N PRO A 52 3.12 -1.75 1.30
CA PRO A 52 2.29 -1.47 0.14
C PRO A 52 2.31 0.02 -0.24
N CYS A 53 2.01 0.29 -1.49
CA CYS A 53 1.70 1.65 -1.93
C CYS A 53 0.39 2.14 -1.33
N CYS A 54 0.25 3.45 -1.17
CA CYS A 54 -0.99 4.05 -0.69
C CYS A 54 -2.16 3.82 -1.66
N ASP A 55 -3.38 4.06 -1.19
CA ASP A 55 -4.59 3.89 -2.00
C ASP A 55 -4.50 4.66 -3.33
N GLY A 56 -5.01 4.06 -4.41
CA GLY A 56 -4.86 4.60 -5.77
C GLY A 56 -3.48 4.39 -6.40
N LEU A 57 -2.59 3.65 -5.75
CA LEU A 57 -1.28 3.26 -6.29
C LEU A 57 -1.11 1.74 -6.30
N PHE A 58 -0.27 1.25 -7.20
CA PHE A 58 0.17 -0.14 -7.25
C PHE A 58 1.69 -0.23 -7.36
N CYS A 59 2.23 -1.38 -6.94
CA CYS A 59 3.66 -1.68 -7.06
C CYS A 59 3.91 -2.60 -8.26
N PRO A 60 4.21 -2.07 -9.47
CA PRO A 60 4.61 -2.88 -10.61
C PRO A 60 5.91 -3.64 -10.34
N TYR A 61 5.95 -4.91 -10.77
CA TYR A 61 7.14 -5.75 -10.65
C TYR A 61 8.33 -5.22 -11.45
N ASP A 62 8.09 -4.55 -12.59
CA ASP A 62 9.16 -4.11 -13.49
C ASP A 62 9.97 -2.92 -12.94
N THR A 63 9.30 -1.96 -12.30
CA THR A 63 9.95 -0.74 -11.79
C THR A 63 10.09 -0.73 -10.27
N THR A 64 9.39 -1.61 -9.54
CA THR A 64 9.40 -1.69 -8.06
C THR A 64 9.16 -0.33 -7.37
N ARG A 65 8.38 0.53 -8.02
CA ARG A 65 8.05 1.87 -7.55
C ARG A 65 6.56 2.11 -7.66
N CYS A 66 5.97 2.75 -6.66
CA CYS A 66 4.55 3.03 -6.63
C CYS A 66 4.13 3.90 -7.81
N ARG A 67 3.18 3.39 -8.60
CA ARG A 67 2.59 4.11 -9.74
C ARG A 67 1.08 4.23 -9.57
N PRO A 68 0.46 5.27 -10.14
CA PRO A 68 -1.00 5.35 -10.20
C PRO A 68 -1.58 4.12 -10.91
N CYS A 69 -2.58 3.51 -10.29
CA CYS A 69 -3.37 2.45 -10.88
C CYS A 69 -4.63 3.02 -11.56
N HIS A 70 -5.26 2.22 -12.41
CA HIS A 70 -6.53 2.63 -13.02
C HIS A 70 -7.70 2.45 -12.04
N PRO A 71 -8.46 3.53 -11.74
CA PRO A 71 -9.66 3.43 -10.92
C PRO A 71 -10.80 2.76 -11.69
N ARG A 72 -11.89 2.45 -10.99
CA ARG A 72 -13.06 1.77 -11.58
C ARG A 72 -13.61 2.55 -12.78
N GLY A 73 -13.83 1.84 -13.89
CA GLY A 73 -14.32 2.39 -15.15
C GLY A 73 -13.23 2.90 -16.09
N GLU A 74 -11.96 2.91 -15.68
CA GLU A 74 -10.83 3.21 -16.56
C GLU A 74 -10.32 2.00 -17.32
N TYR A 75 -9.72 2.28 -18.47
CA TYR A 75 -9.26 1.28 -19.42
C TYR A 75 -7.98 0.61 -18.94
N CYS A 76 -7.91 -0.72 -19.02
CA CYS A 76 -6.79 -1.52 -18.50
C CYS A 76 -6.14 -2.42 -19.57
N GLY A 77 -6.43 -2.19 -20.85
CA GLY A 77 -5.91 -3.02 -21.95
C GLY A 77 -4.46 -2.71 -22.36
N ASP A 78 -3.86 -1.60 -21.89
CA ASP A 78 -2.49 -1.17 -22.24
C ASP A 78 -1.42 -1.67 -21.26
N GLY A 79 -1.72 -2.69 -20.44
CA GLY A 79 -0.78 -3.24 -19.45
C GLY A 79 -0.71 -2.46 -18.14
N VAL A 80 -1.51 -1.39 -17.98
CA VAL A 80 -1.66 -0.70 -16.70
C VAL A 80 -2.67 -1.46 -15.83
N THR A 81 -2.26 -1.81 -14.62
CA THR A 81 -3.06 -2.59 -13.67
C THR A 81 -4.14 -1.75 -13.00
N CYS A 82 -5.31 -2.36 -12.79
CA CYS A 82 -6.39 -1.78 -12.01
C CYS A 82 -6.02 -1.62 -10.53
N CYS A 83 -6.63 -0.67 -9.84
CA CYS A 83 -6.40 -0.49 -8.42
C CYS A 83 -6.76 -1.73 -7.60
N ALA A 84 -6.19 -1.83 -6.39
CA ALA A 84 -6.38 -2.98 -5.52
C ALA A 84 -7.87 -3.32 -5.33
N GLY A 85 -8.23 -4.58 -5.56
CA GLY A 85 -9.61 -5.08 -5.49
C GLY A 85 -10.43 -4.93 -6.77
N LEU A 86 -9.89 -4.31 -7.83
CA LEU A 86 -10.54 -4.20 -9.13
C LEU A 86 -9.95 -5.22 -10.11
N THR A 87 -10.81 -5.76 -10.97
CA THR A 87 -10.41 -6.71 -12.02
C THR A 87 -10.55 -6.08 -13.40
N CYS A 88 -9.57 -6.32 -14.25
CA CYS A 88 -9.61 -5.90 -15.65
C CYS A 88 -10.53 -6.85 -16.45
N LEU A 89 -11.74 -6.39 -16.77
CA LEU A 89 -12.79 -7.18 -17.43
C LEU A 89 -13.30 -6.48 -18.70
N TRP A 90 -13.66 -7.28 -19.70
CA TRP A 90 -14.27 -6.76 -20.93
C TRP A 90 -15.64 -6.16 -20.65
N SER A 91 -15.83 -4.88 -20.98
CA SER A 91 -17.14 -4.23 -20.91
C SER A 91 -17.83 -4.27 -22.27
N PRO A 92 -18.98 -4.97 -22.42
CA PRO A 92 -19.75 -4.92 -23.65
C PRO A 92 -20.34 -3.52 -23.91
N THR A 93 -20.64 -2.76 -22.87
CA THR A 93 -21.24 -1.41 -22.97
C THR A 93 -20.28 -0.38 -23.54
N LYS A 94 -18.98 -0.48 -23.22
CA LYS A 94 -17.95 0.44 -23.68
C LYS A 94 -17.05 -0.14 -24.77
N VAL A 95 -17.28 -1.42 -25.14
CA VAL A 95 -16.52 -2.18 -26.13
C VAL A 95 -15.01 -2.09 -25.87
N ARG A 96 -14.62 -2.21 -24.60
CA ARG A 96 -13.23 -2.11 -24.13
C ARG A 96 -13.04 -2.77 -22.77
N THR A 97 -11.81 -3.17 -22.44
CA THR A 97 -11.47 -3.75 -21.14
C THR A 97 -11.32 -2.65 -20.09
N LEU A 98 -12.11 -2.72 -19.03
CA LEU A 98 -12.16 -1.70 -17.97
C LEU A 98 -11.93 -2.35 -16.60
N CYS A 99 -11.51 -1.53 -15.64
CA CYS A 99 -11.44 -1.91 -14.24
C CYS A 99 -12.84 -1.95 -13.61
N PHE A 100 -13.24 -3.11 -13.07
CA PHE A 100 -14.52 -3.31 -12.36
C PHE A 100 -14.29 -3.82 -10.95
#